data_AF-A0A292GSQ1-F1
#
_entry.id   AF-A0A292GSQ1-F1
#
_cell.length_a   1.000
_cell.length_b   1.000
_cell.length_c   1.000
_cell.angle_alpha   90.00
_cell.angle_beta   90.00
_cell.angle_gamma   90.00
#
_symmetry.space_group_name_H-M   'P 1'
#
loop_
_entity.id
_entity.type
_entity.pdbx_description
1 polymer ?
#
loop_
_entity_poly.entity_id
_entity_poly.type
_entity_poly.pdbx_seq_one_letter_code
_entity_poly.pdbx_strand_id
1 'polypeptide(L)'
;MTGLKLVEDDSGALLERLPPIQRWLNRILALRIAAQNAIFEEYGGLIQARIDAAREAGTLDLGVETIVAERIVPLGEQVLRTDPVTGAQTRLLRLKLHTKPRTMSWARLTRMWEGSEGIAWLRNGRSGKVALRVPSWSITDDEGRPVPMCQLVRPTGSERLSAHALEGTHWLPIEQDAFRTLWEAEVTAASAQLDVETISLATGLLLPVWHKLPSDDVRVRRITDRSGEALLGRIVMPAAVEKLQAEFGLTESVRLTPAELIAAARSDGGVLVAGLDGVRLASVFVNNSRRLELRGAAPGDRDWLKARGCFTEVIQYTTRIFVPSDRAEEVLSAISRG
;
A
#
# COMPACT_ATOMS: atom_id res chain seq x y z
N MET A 1 39.80 -27.70 -3.25
CA MET A 1 38.97 -26.48 -3.05
C MET A 1 37.54 -26.82 -3.45
N THR A 2 36.60 -26.72 -2.49
CA THR A 2 35.11 -26.87 -2.51
C THR A 2 34.38 -27.87 -3.42
N GLY A 3 34.92 -28.34 -4.55
CA GLY A 3 34.24 -29.22 -5.52
C GLY A 3 33.04 -28.57 -6.21
N LEU A 4 32.88 -27.26 -6.05
CA LEU A 4 31.81 -26.48 -6.66
C LEU A 4 32.29 -25.97 -8.01
N LYS A 5 31.70 -26.48 -9.10
CA LYS A 5 31.78 -25.82 -10.40
C LYS A 5 30.78 -24.66 -10.37
N LEU A 6 31.31 -23.44 -10.33
CA LEU A 6 30.52 -22.20 -10.34
C LEU A 6 30.78 -21.37 -11.59
N VAL A 7 31.92 -21.59 -12.22
CA VAL A 7 32.35 -20.92 -13.45
C VAL A 7 32.58 -21.95 -14.55
N GLU A 8 32.38 -21.52 -15.79
CA GLU A 8 32.85 -22.27 -16.96
C GLU A 8 34.37 -22.26 -17.01
N ASP A 9 34.95 -23.42 -17.32
CA ASP A 9 36.40 -23.64 -17.28
C ASP A 9 37.16 -22.76 -18.31
N ASP A 10 36.49 -22.29 -19.37
CA ASP A 10 37.10 -21.53 -20.47
C ASP A 10 36.90 -20.00 -20.40
N SER A 11 35.77 -19.53 -19.86
CA SER A 11 35.36 -18.12 -19.92
C SER A 11 35.46 -17.40 -18.56
N GLY A 12 35.56 -18.14 -17.46
CA GLY A 12 35.43 -17.59 -16.11
C GLY A 12 34.03 -17.04 -15.80
N ALA A 13 33.08 -17.18 -16.72
CA ALA A 13 31.70 -16.75 -16.55
C ALA A 13 30.95 -17.71 -15.61
N LEU A 14 29.98 -17.17 -14.86
CA LEU A 14 29.11 -17.97 -14.00
C LEU A 14 28.29 -18.95 -14.83
N LEU A 15 28.20 -20.21 -14.37
CA LEU A 15 27.37 -21.22 -15.02
C LEU A 15 25.90 -20.78 -15.08
N GLU A 16 25.26 -20.98 -16.23
CA GLU A 16 23.83 -20.67 -16.42
C GLU A 16 22.92 -21.37 -15.39
N ARG A 17 23.33 -22.57 -14.93
CA ARG A 17 22.60 -23.34 -13.93
C ARG A 17 23.47 -23.62 -12.71
N LEU A 18 23.34 -22.74 -11.72
CA LEU A 18 24.05 -22.86 -10.46
C LEU A 18 23.56 -24.07 -9.62
N PRO A 19 24.42 -24.65 -8.78
CA PRO A 19 24.03 -25.70 -7.86
C PRO A 19 22.93 -25.23 -6.89
N PRO A 20 22.04 -26.13 -6.42
CA PRO A 20 21.05 -25.77 -5.41
C PRO A 20 21.68 -25.19 -4.15
N ILE A 21 21.02 -24.21 -3.52
CA ILE A 21 21.56 -23.44 -2.38
C ILE A 21 22.03 -24.34 -1.23
N GLN A 22 21.32 -25.45 -0.97
CA GLN A 22 21.69 -26.43 0.05
C GLN A 22 23.03 -27.10 -0.22
N ARG A 23 23.33 -27.41 -1.48
CA ARG A 23 24.61 -28.00 -1.87
C ARG A 23 25.74 -26.99 -1.72
N TRP A 24 25.49 -25.74 -2.08
CA TRP A 24 26.43 -24.65 -1.90
C TRP A 24 26.76 -24.39 -0.42
N LEU A 25 25.73 -24.25 0.43
CA LEU A 25 25.88 -24.08 1.89
C LEU A 25 26.65 -25.23 2.53
N ASN A 26 26.29 -26.47 2.21
CA ASN A 26 26.96 -27.66 2.75
C ASN A 26 28.42 -27.81 2.30
N ARG A 27 28.85 -27.13 1.22
CA ARG A 27 30.26 -27.10 0.80
C ARG A 27 31.03 -25.96 1.45
N ILE A 28 30.39 -24.82 1.73
CA ILE A 28 31.00 -23.71 2.49
C ILE A 28 31.24 -24.11 3.94
N LEU A 29 30.26 -24.75 4.59
CA LEU A 29 30.37 -25.22 5.97
C LEU A 29 31.49 -26.27 6.18
N ALA A 30 31.95 -26.89 5.10
CA ALA A 30 33.06 -27.85 5.12
C ALA A 30 34.45 -27.20 4.98
N LEU A 31 34.52 -25.87 4.78
CA LEU A 31 35.80 -25.15 4.69
C LEU A 31 36.37 -24.87 6.09
N ARG A 32 37.65 -24.50 6.16
CA ARG A 32 38.24 -24.01 7.42
C ARG A 32 37.56 -22.69 7.81
N ILE A 33 37.39 -22.46 9.11
CA ILE A 33 36.70 -21.28 9.67
C ILE A 33 37.22 -19.96 9.06
N ALA A 34 38.54 -19.81 8.90
CA ALA A 34 39.13 -18.62 8.28
C ALA A 34 38.66 -18.37 6.84
N ALA A 35 38.51 -19.43 6.04
CA ALA A 35 38.02 -19.34 4.67
C ALA A 35 36.50 -19.13 4.60
N GLN A 36 35.75 -19.66 5.58
CA GLN A 36 34.32 -19.36 5.72
C GLN A 36 34.11 -17.87 6.01
N ASN A 37 34.84 -17.34 7.00
CA ASN A 37 34.74 -15.94 7.40
C ASN A 37 35.07 -14.98 6.26
N ALA A 38 36.16 -15.23 5.50
CA ALA A 38 36.52 -14.40 4.36
C ALA A 38 35.42 -14.36 3.27
N ILE A 39 34.76 -15.50 2.99
CA ILE A 39 33.65 -15.57 2.03
C ILE A 39 32.43 -14.79 2.55
N PHE A 40 32.12 -14.92 3.84
CA PHE A 40 31.00 -14.20 4.45
C PHE A 40 31.24 -12.69 4.56
N GLU A 41 32.49 -12.26 4.79
CA GLU A 41 32.86 -10.84 4.78
C GLU A 41 32.68 -10.22 3.39
N GLU A 42 33.19 -10.86 2.34
CA GLU A 42 33.01 -10.39 0.95
C GLU A 42 31.52 -10.38 0.52
N TYR A 43 30.78 -11.44 0.84
CA TYR A 43 29.34 -11.49 0.57
C TYR A 43 28.57 -10.41 1.36
N GLY A 44 28.96 -10.18 2.61
CA GLY A 44 28.43 -9.09 3.44
C GLY A 44 28.70 -7.72 2.83
N GLY A 45 29.91 -7.49 2.29
CA GLY A 45 30.28 -6.28 1.56
C GLY A 45 29.42 -6.06 0.31
N LEU A 46 29.18 -7.11 -0.48
CA LEU A 46 28.31 -7.05 -1.66
C LEU A 46 26.86 -6.73 -1.31
N ILE A 47 26.32 -7.30 -0.23
CA ILE A 47 24.99 -6.96 0.28
C ILE A 47 24.94 -5.49 0.71
N GLN A 48 25.94 -5.03 1.47
CA GLN A 48 26.00 -3.66 1.97
C GLN A 48 26.05 -2.64 0.82
N ALA A 49 26.89 -2.86 -0.18
CA ALA A 49 26.98 -2.02 -1.37
C ALA A 49 25.65 -1.95 -2.15
N ARG A 50 24.92 -3.07 -2.22
CA ARG A 50 23.61 -3.13 -2.90
C ARG A 50 22.49 -2.47 -2.08
N ILE A 51 22.58 -2.54 -0.74
CA ILE A 51 21.71 -1.80 0.19
C ILE A 51 21.95 -0.29 0.03
N ASP A 52 23.20 0.14 -0.03
CA ASP A 52 23.55 1.55 -0.15
C ASP A 52 23.13 2.11 -1.52
N ALA A 53 23.35 1.36 -2.60
CA ALA A 53 22.85 1.72 -3.94
C ALA A 53 21.31 1.78 -4.00
N ALA A 54 20.60 0.85 -3.36
CA ALA A 54 19.15 0.90 -3.27
C ALA A 54 18.65 2.05 -2.38
N ARG A 55 19.42 2.44 -1.35
CA ARG A 55 19.14 3.61 -0.49
C ARG A 55 19.27 4.90 -1.29
N GLU A 56 20.33 5.04 -2.07
CA GLU A 56 20.58 6.18 -2.95
C GLU A 56 19.53 6.28 -4.07
N ALA A 57 19.11 5.14 -4.63
CA ALA A 57 18.04 5.08 -5.62
C ALA A 57 16.62 5.29 -5.04
N GLY A 58 16.47 5.38 -3.71
CA GLY A 58 15.17 5.49 -3.03
C GLY A 58 14.30 4.23 -3.15
N THR A 59 14.87 3.10 -3.57
CA THR A 59 14.19 1.81 -3.77
C THR A 59 14.52 0.80 -2.67
N LEU A 60 15.13 1.23 -1.57
CA LEU A 60 15.50 0.35 -0.46
C LEU A 60 14.26 -0.17 0.27
N ASP A 61 13.96 -1.45 0.06
CA ASP A 61 12.95 -2.20 0.80
C ASP A 61 13.46 -2.49 2.22
N LEU A 62 12.95 -1.76 3.19
CA LEU A 62 13.38 -1.82 4.60
C LEU A 62 12.72 -3.00 5.33
N GLY A 63 12.93 -4.24 4.86
CA GLY A 63 12.54 -5.46 5.59
C GLY A 63 11.12 -5.43 6.17
N VAL A 64 10.97 -5.82 7.44
CA VAL A 64 9.67 -5.78 8.14
C VAL A 64 9.33 -4.33 8.51
N GLU A 65 8.47 -3.69 7.70
CA GLU A 65 7.94 -2.37 8.04
C GLU A 65 7.08 -2.45 9.30
N THR A 66 7.39 -1.60 10.28
CA THR A 66 6.63 -1.53 11.53
C THR A 66 5.58 -0.43 11.45
N ILE A 67 4.31 -0.82 11.53
CA ILE A 67 3.17 0.07 11.71
C ILE A 67 2.94 0.22 13.22
N VAL A 68 3.14 1.43 13.71
CA VAL A 68 2.86 1.77 15.11
C VAL A 68 1.44 2.34 15.16
N ALA A 69 0.52 1.55 15.68
CA ALA A 69 -0.84 1.99 15.95
C ALA A 69 -0.93 2.53 17.38
N GLU A 70 -1.72 3.57 17.56
CA GLU A 70 -2.14 4.03 18.89
C GLU A 70 -3.07 3.01 19.54
N ARG A 71 -3.91 2.36 18.73
CA ARG A 71 -4.84 1.32 19.15
C ARG A 71 -5.13 0.36 17.99
N ILE A 72 -5.19 -0.93 18.30
CA ILE A 72 -5.66 -1.99 17.40
C ILE A 72 -7.00 -2.50 17.92
N VAL A 73 -8.01 -2.58 17.04
CA VAL A 73 -9.31 -3.15 17.38
C VAL A 73 -9.57 -4.33 16.44
N PRO A 74 -9.58 -5.59 16.94
CA PRO A 74 -9.96 -6.74 16.13
C PRO A 74 -11.45 -6.64 15.78
N LEU A 75 -11.75 -6.75 14.49
CA LEU A 75 -13.12 -6.76 13.95
C LEU A 75 -13.61 -8.16 13.63
N GLY A 76 -12.69 -9.08 13.36
CA GLY A 76 -13.01 -10.45 13.00
C GLY A 76 -11.76 -11.26 12.71
N GLU A 77 -11.94 -12.57 12.67
CA GLU A 77 -10.86 -13.52 12.47
C GLU A 77 -11.41 -14.73 11.73
N GLN A 78 -10.59 -15.28 10.85
CA GLN A 78 -10.86 -16.53 10.18
C GLN A 78 -9.61 -17.40 10.08
N VAL A 79 -9.72 -18.69 10.34
CA VAL A 79 -8.63 -19.65 10.14
C VAL A 79 -8.57 -20.05 8.67
N LEU A 80 -7.46 -19.77 7.99
CA LEU A 80 -7.23 -20.15 6.60
C LEU A 80 -6.77 -21.61 6.49
N ARG A 81 -5.88 -22.03 7.38
CA ARG A 81 -5.30 -23.36 7.39
C ARG A 81 -4.80 -23.70 8.79
N THR A 82 -5.00 -24.94 9.19
CA THR A 82 -4.32 -25.54 10.34
C THR A 82 -3.30 -26.55 9.83
N ASP A 83 -2.06 -26.44 10.27
CA ASP A 83 -1.02 -27.41 9.95
C ASP A 83 -1.32 -28.76 10.62
N PRO A 84 -1.39 -29.88 9.89
CA PRO A 84 -1.83 -31.16 10.44
C PRO A 84 -0.81 -31.80 11.38
N VAL A 85 0.47 -31.37 11.35
CA VAL A 85 1.55 -31.95 12.17
C VAL A 85 1.74 -31.14 13.45
N THR A 86 1.81 -29.81 13.32
CA THR A 86 2.15 -28.90 14.42
C THR A 86 0.93 -28.27 15.07
N GLY A 87 -0.25 -28.34 14.44
CA GLY A 87 -1.45 -27.61 14.88
C GLY A 87 -1.36 -26.09 14.68
N ALA A 88 -0.25 -25.58 14.14
CA ALA A 88 -0.05 -24.16 13.91
C ALA A 88 -1.06 -23.63 12.89
N GLN A 89 -1.68 -22.49 13.20
CA GLN A 89 -2.70 -21.91 12.34
C GLN A 89 -2.14 -20.77 11.48
N THR A 90 -2.65 -20.70 10.25
CA THR A 90 -2.66 -19.49 9.44
C THR A 90 -4.01 -18.83 9.61
N ARG A 91 -4.03 -17.56 10.02
CA ARG A 91 -5.24 -16.80 10.31
C ARG A 91 -5.30 -15.56 9.43
N LEU A 92 -6.50 -15.17 9.03
CA LEU A 92 -6.81 -13.89 8.43
C LEU A 92 -7.52 -13.05 9.48
N LEU A 93 -6.86 -12.00 9.96
CA LEU A 93 -7.42 -11.06 10.91
C LEU A 93 -7.96 -9.85 10.17
N ARG A 94 -9.12 -9.35 10.59
CA ARG A 94 -9.64 -8.05 10.19
C ARG A 94 -9.41 -7.09 11.34
N LEU A 95 -8.61 -6.06 11.13
CA LEU A 95 -8.16 -5.14 12.17
C LEU A 95 -8.54 -3.71 11.80
N LYS A 96 -9.06 -2.97 12.77
CA LYS A 96 -9.21 -1.52 12.69
C LYS A 96 -8.04 -0.88 13.42
N LEU A 97 -7.17 -0.21 12.67
CA LEU A 97 -5.99 0.47 13.16
C LEU A 97 -6.31 1.94 13.39
N HIS A 98 -5.92 2.44 14.55
CA HIS A 98 -5.87 3.87 14.83
C HIS A 98 -4.41 4.28 14.79
N THR A 99 -3.98 5.00 13.76
CA THR A 99 -2.61 5.46 13.57
C THR A 99 -2.55 6.98 13.70
N LYS A 100 -1.36 7.51 13.98
CA LYS A 100 -1.10 8.93 13.83
C LYS A 100 -0.39 9.17 12.50
N PRO A 101 -0.76 10.22 11.76
CA PRO A 101 -0.04 10.58 10.55
C PRO A 101 1.42 10.84 10.90
N ARG A 102 2.34 10.39 10.04
CA ARG A 102 3.76 10.68 10.22
C ARG A 102 3.97 12.16 9.93
N THR A 103 4.35 12.92 10.96
CA THR A 103 4.62 14.36 10.82
C THR A 103 6.12 14.64 10.78
N MET A 104 6.53 15.58 9.94
CA MET A 104 7.88 16.11 9.89
C MET A 104 8.02 17.32 10.84
N SER A 105 8.74 17.15 11.94
CA SER A 105 9.00 18.24 12.88
C SER A 105 9.86 19.34 12.25
N TRP A 106 9.76 20.57 12.77
CA TRP A 106 10.59 21.69 12.33
C TRP A 106 12.09 21.35 12.41
N ALA A 107 12.55 20.82 13.54
CA ALA A 107 13.95 20.43 13.74
C ALA A 107 14.42 19.36 12.73
N ARG A 108 13.53 18.45 12.32
CA ARG A 108 13.86 17.45 11.29
C ARG A 108 13.91 18.08 9.89
N LEU A 109 12.94 18.95 9.58
CA LEU A 109 12.88 19.68 8.31
C LEU A 109 14.14 20.51 8.09
N THR A 110 14.51 21.32 9.08
CA THR A 110 15.69 22.20 8.99
C THR A 110 16.97 21.40 8.86
N ARG A 111 17.17 20.36 9.68
CA ARG A 111 18.35 19.49 9.57
C ARG A 111 18.46 18.77 8.22
N MET A 112 17.33 18.41 7.61
CA MET A 112 17.33 17.69 6.33
C MET A 112 17.72 18.59 5.15
N TRP A 113 17.45 19.89 5.25
CA TRP A 113 17.69 20.87 4.18
C TRP A 113 18.67 21.97 4.57
N GLU A 114 19.45 21.74 5.63
CA GLU A 114 20.48 22.66 6.07
C GLU A 114 21.55 22.79 4.98
N GLY A 115 21.91 24.03 4.62
CA GLY A 115 22.87 24.31 3.56
C GLY A 115 22.38 24.02 2.13
N SER A 116 21.10 23.68 1.94
CA SER A 116 20.54 23.46 0.60
C SER A 116 20.22 24.78 -0.10
N GLU A 117 20.72 24.94 -1.33
CA GLU A 117 20.40 26.09 -2.17
C GLU A 117 19.04 25.93 -2.87
N GLY A 118 18.43 27.05 -3.26
CA GLY A 118 17.19 27.05 -4.05
C GLY A 118 15.91 26.68 -3.28
N ILE A 119 15.99 26.57 -1.95
CA ILE A 119 14.79 26.34 -1.11
C ILE A 119 13.96 27.63 -0.97
N ALA A 120 12.65 27.49 -0.78
CA ALA A 120 11.77 28.62 -0.50
C ALA A 120 10.65 28.24 0.49
N TRP A 121 10.40 29.09 1.48
CA TRP A 121 9.31 28.95 2.44
C TRP A 121 8.03 29.48 1.84
N LEU A 122 7.04 28.63 1.60
CA LEU A 122 5.82 29.02 0.90
C LEU A 122 4.59 28.92 1.81
N ARG A 123 3.64 29.82 1.60
CA ARG A 123 2.27 29.77 2.14
C ARG A 123 1.27 29.82 1.00
N ASN A 124 0.27 28.95 1.04
CA ASN A 124 -0.82 28.96 0.09
C ASN A 124 -1.83 30.05 0.47
N GLY A 125 -2.04 31.04 -0.40
CA GLY A 125 -2.96 32.14 -0.15
C GLY A 125 -4.43 31.73 -0.02
N ARG A 126 -4.84 30.58 -0.58
CA ARG A 126 -6.23 30.10 -0.53
C ARG A 126 -6.49 29.20 0.68
N SER A 127 -5.62 28.24 0.94
CA SER A 127 -5.81 27.26 2.03
C SER A 127 -5.14 27.68 3.34
N GLY A 128 -4.28 28.70 3.31
CA GLY A 128 -3.47 29.13 4.45
C GLY A 128 -2.34 28.16 4.82
N LYS A 129 -2.22 27.02 4.11
CA LYS A 129 -1.26 25.96 4.40
C LYS A 129 0.17 26.36 4.05
N VAL A 130 1.15 25.69 4.66
CA VAL A 130 2.58 25.92 4.40
C VAL A 130 3.27 24.73 3.73
N ALA A 131 4.27 25.03 2.91
CA ALA A 131 5.12 24.05 2.26
C ALA A 131 6.54 24.61 2.04
N LEU A 132 7.56 23.79 2.29
CA LEU A 132 8.93 24.09 1.89
C LEU A 132 9.11 23.62 0.44
N ARG A 133 9.41 24.55 -0.46
CA ARG A 133 9.82 24.20 -1.82
C ARG A 133 11.30 23.85 -1.82
N VAL A 134 11.64 22.70 -2.37
CA VAL A 134 13.03 22.24 -2.59
C VAL A 134 13.24 21.86 -4.06
N PRO A 135 14.45 22.03 -4.61
CA PRO A 135 14.78 21.55 -5.95
C PRO A 135 14.59 20.03 -6.06
N SER A 136 14.20 19.56 -7.25
CA SER A 136 14.12 18.13 -7.59
C SER A 136 14.72 17.91 -8.97
N TRP A 137 15.10 16.67 -9.28
CA TRP A 137 15.66 16.32 -10.59
C TRP A 137 14.68 16.70 -11.72
N SER A 138 15.20 17.17 -12.85
CA SER A 138 14.36 17.51 -14.01
C SER A 138 13.76 16.26 -14.66
N ILE A 139 12.68 16.44 -15.42
CA ILE A 139 12.16 15.43 -16.36
C ILE A 139 12.33 15.95 -17.79
N THR A 140 12.15 15.09 -18.79
CA THR A 140 12.18 15.49 -20.20
C THR A 140 10.76 15.51 -20.74
N ASP A 141 10.38 16.57 -21.45
CA ASP A 141 9.08 16.64 -22.15
C ASP A 141 9.08 15.84 -23.47
N ASP A 142 7.92 15.77 -24.13
CA ASP A 142 7.73 15.04 -25.39
C ASP A 142 8.58 15.61 -26.55
N GLU A 143 9.05 16.86 -26.42
CA GLU A 143 9.95 17.52 -27.36
C GLU A 143 11.44 17.38 -27.00
N GLY A 144 11.78 16.60 -25.98
CA GLY A 144 13.17 16.35 -25.58
C GLY A 144 13.80 17.46 -24.74
N ARG A 145 13.03 18.43 -24.25
CA ARG A 145 13.53 19.56 -23.45
C ARG A 145 13.49 19.23 -21.95
N PRO A 146 14.49 19.68 -21.17
CA PRO A 146 14.47 19.51 -19.73
C PRO A 146 13.43 20.43 -19.08
N VAL A 147 12.54 19.83 -18.29
CA VAL A 147 11.53 20.50 -17.47
C VAL A 147 12.02 20.52 -16.01
N PRO A 148 12.33 21.70 -15.45
CA PRO A 148 12.73 21.83 -14.05
C PRO A 148 11.59 21.41 -13.11
N MET A 149 11.93 20.58 -12.12
CA MET A 149 10.97 20.09 -11.13
C MET A 149 11.30 20.62 -9.74
N CYS A 150 10.28 20.74 -8.92
CA CYS A 150 10.42 21.04 -7.50
C CYS A 150 9.54 20.11 -6.67
N GLN A 151 9.87 19.99 -5.39
CA GLN A 151 9.07 19.26 -4.42
C GLN A 151 8.58 20.23 -3.35
N LEU A 152 7.29 20.18 -3.07
CA LEU A 152 6.66 20.86 -1.93
C LEU A 152 6.61 19.88 -0.77
N VAL A 153 7.51 20.07 0.19
CA VAL A 153 7.55 19.32 1.44
C VAL A 153 6.57 19.94 2.42
N ARG A 154 5.66 19.14 2.96
CA ARG A 154 4.63 19.53 3.92
C ARG A 154 4.78 18.73 5.22
N PRO A 155 4.13 19.15 6.32
CA PRO A 155 4.19 18.43 7.59
C PRO A 155 3.83 16.95 7.48
N THR A 156 2.82 16.60 6.67
CA THR A 156 2.26 15.25 6.57
C THR A 156 2.55 14.57 5.23
N GLY A 157 3.45 15.09 4.42
CA GLY A 157 3.73 14.51 3.10
C GLY A 157 4.50 15.43 2.18
N SER A 158 4.59 15.07 0.91
CA SER A 158 5.23 15.90 -0.09
C SER A 158 4.60 15.68 -1.45
N GLU A 159 4.64 16.71 -2.29
CA GLU A 159 4.13 16.68 -3.65
C GLU A 159 5.22 17.17 -4.60
N ARG A 160 5.33 16.56 -5.78
CA ARG A 160 6.30 16.95 -6.81
C ARG A 160 5.55 17.51 -8.01
N LEU A 161 6.01 18.66 -8.50
CA LEU A 161 5.43 19.36 -9.64
C LEU A 161 6.51 20.14 -10.40
N SER A 162 6.21 20.55 -11.63
CA SER A 162 7.13 21.39 -12.40
C SER A 162 7.23 22.78 -11.77
N ALA A 163 8.39 23.41 -11.90
CA ALA A 163 8.59 24.77 -11.41
C ALA A 163 7.60 25.75 -12.06
N HIS A 164 7.29 25.56 -13.34
CA HIS A 164 6.28 26.35 -14.05
C HIS A 164 4.85 26.11 -13.52
N ALA A 165 4.47 24.87 -13.23
CA ALA A 165 3.15 24.60 -12.66
C ALA A 165 2.96 25.28 -11.30
N LEU A 166 4.04 25.42 -10.51
CA LEU A 166 4.00 26.13 -9.24
C LEU A 166 3.61 27.62 -9.40
N GLU A 167 4.04 28.28 -10.47
CA GLU A 167 3.73 29.70 -10.75
C GLU A 167 2.23 29.93 -10.92
N GLY A 168 1.51 28.95 -11.48
CA GLY A 168 0.05 28.98 -11.65
C GLY A 168 -0.74 28.65 -10.36
N THR A 169 -0.06 28.39 -9.24
CA THR A 169 -0.70 28.08 -7.96
C THR A 169 -0.80 29.30 -7.04
N HIS A 170 -1.40 29.10 -5.87
CA HIS A 170 -1.54 30.15 -4.85
C HIS A 170 -0.39 30.12 -3.83
N TRP A 171 0.71 29.41 -4.12
CA TRP A 171 1.86 29.33 -3.22
C TRP A 171 2.73 30.58 -3.34
N LEU A 172 2.83 31.33 -2.26
CA LEU A 172 3.59 32.58 -2.21
C LEU A 172 4.73 32.48 -1.19
N PRO A 173 5.91 33.05 -1.48
CA PRO A 173 7.00 33.12 -0.51
C PRO A 173 6.59 33.87 0.75
N ILE A 174 7.07 33.39 1.90
CA ILE A 174 6.92 34.05 3.20
C ILE A 174 8.24 33.99 3.98
N GLU A 175 8.35 34.81 5.01
CA GLU A 175 9.49 34.80 5.93
C GLU A 175 9.59 33.49 6.71
N GLN A 176 10.81 33.08 7.03
CA GLN A 176 11.10 31.81 7.70
C GLN A 176 10.44 31.71 9.08
N ASP A 177 10.45 32.80 9.87
CA ASP A 177 9.84 32.80 11.20
C ASP A 177 8.32 32.62 11.15
N ALA A 178 7.66 33.32 10.22
CA ALA A 178 6.23 33.15 9.98
C ALA A 178 5.91 31.73 9.49
N PHE A 179 6.76 31.17 8.63
CA PHE A 179 6.64 29.79 8.16
C PHE A 179 6.77 28.80 9.31
N ARG A 180 7.76 28.97 10.19
CA ARG A 180 7.99 28.08 11.33
C ARG A 180 6.77 28.00 12.23
N THR A 181 6.19 29.14 12.61
CA THR A 181 5.00 29.17 13.46
C THR A 181 3.83 28.42 12.81
N LEU A 182 3.59 28.64 11.53
CA LEU A 182 2.53 27.95 10.79
C LEU A 182 2.80 26.46 10.61
N TRP A 183 4.07 26.07 10.39
CA TRP A 183 4.50 24.68 10.26
C TRP A 183 4.29 23.92 11.57
N GLU A 184 4.76 24.47 12.69
CA GLU A 184 4.58 23.88 14.02
C GLU A 184 3.09 23.73 14.34
N ALA A 185 2.26 24.73 14.02
CA ALA A 185 0.80 24.65 14.19
C ALA A 185 0.18 23.53 13.34
N GLU A 186 0.57 23.37 12.07
CA GLU A 186 0.10 22.26 11.22
C GLU A 186 0.57 20.90 11.74
N VAL A 187 1.82 20.78 12.21
CA VAL A 187 2.34 19.54 12.82
C VAL A 187 1.55 19.15 14.06
N THR A 188 1.27 20.12 14.94
CA THR A 188 0.46 19.88 16.16
C THR A 188 -0.96 19.47 15.81
N ALA A 189 -1.61 20.16 14.87
CA ALA A 189 -2.95 19.82 14.41
C ALA A 189 -3.00 18.42 13.79
N ALA A 190 -2.04 18.09 12.93
CA ALA A 190 -1.96 16.77 12.30
C ALA A 190 -1.68 15.66 13.33
N SER A 191 -0.78 15.89 14.28
CA SER A 191 -0.43 14.92 15.33
C SER A 191 -1.58 14.63 16.30
N ALA A 192 -2.54 15.53 16.40
CA ALA A 192 -3.75 15.36 17.20
C ALA A 192 -4.82 14.53 16.49
N GLN A 193 -4.77 14.46 15.15
CA GLN A 193 -5.69 13.65 14.36
C GLN A 193 -5.31 12.16 14.45
N LEU A 194 -6.32 11.32 14.63
CA LEU A 194 -6.19 9.87 14.49
C LEU A 194 -6.71 9.45 13.14
N ASP A 195 -5.85 8.81 12.36
CA ASP A 195 -6.24 8.14 11.13
C ASP A 195 -6.77 6.76 11.47
N VAL A 196 -7.91 6.43 10.90
CA VAL A 196 -8.61 5.17 11.19
C VAL A 196 -8.74 4.39 9.90
N GLU A 197 -8.08 3.25 9.84
CA GLU A 197 -8.06 2.37 8.67
C GLU A 197 -8.49 0.95 9.07
N THR A 198 -9.22 0.28 8.18
CA THR A 198 -9.50 -1.16 8.34
C THR A 198 -8.63 -1.93 7.36
N ILE A 199 -7.88 -2.91 7.88
CA ILE A 199 -7.01 -3.77 7.09
C ILE A 199 -7.35 -5.25 7.32
N SER A 200 -6.98 -6.09 6.36
CA SER A 200 -6.94 -7.54 6.51
C SER A 200 -5.49 -8.00 6.60
N LEU A 201 -5.15 -8.80 7.62
CA LEU A 201 -3.80 -9.26 7.92
C LEU A 201 -3.77 -10.80 7.93
N ALA A 202 -3.05 -11.41 7.00
CA ALA A 202 -2.70 -12.82 7.08
C ALA A 202 -1.54 -13.01 8.06
N THR A 203 -1.72 -13.81 9.10
CA THR A 203 -0.74 -14.02 10.19
C THR A 203 -0.63 -15.49 10.59
N GLY A 204 0.34 -15.82 11.43
CA GLY A 204 0.66 -17.18 11.86
C GLY A 204 1.66 -17.86 10.92
N LEU A 205 1.41 -19.13 10.59
CA LEU A 205 2.34 -19.93 9.77
C LEU A 205 2.20 -19.63 8.26
N LEU A 206 2.84 -18.56 7.78
CA LEU A 206 2.65 -18.06 6.41
C LEU A 206 3.40 -18.84 5.30
N LEU A 207 4.56 -19.43 5.59
CA LEU A 207 5.39 -20.07 4.55
C LEU A 207 4.66 -21.16 3.74
N PRO A 208 3.89 -22.09 4.35
CA PRO A 208 3.17 -23.13 3.62
C PRO A 208 2.08 -22.60 2.69
N VAL A 209 1.60 -21.38 2.93
CA VAL A 209 0.51 -20.74 2.19
C VAL A 209 0.98 -19.59 1.32
N TRP A 210 2.29 -19.34 1.26
CA TRP A 210 2.88 -18.15 0.63
C TRP A 210 2.45 -17.98 -0.83
N HIS A 211 2.40 -19.09 -1.58
CA HIS A 211 2.00 -19.14 -2.99
C HIS A 211 0.53 -18.78 -3.25
N LYS A 212 -0.33 -18.81 -2.21
CA LYS A 212 -1.76 -18.48 -2.31
C LYS A 212 -2.08 -17.04 -1.92
N LEU A 213 -1.16 -16.37 -1.22
CA LEU A 213 -1.31 -14.96 -0.90
C LEU A 213 -1.16 -14.13 -2.19
N PRO A 214 -1.76 -12.92 -2.26
CA PRO A 214 -1.67 -12.04 -3.44
C PRO A 214 -0.21 -11.79 -3.90
N SER A 215 0.06 -11.20 -5.06
CA SER A 215 1.44 -10.89 -5.50
C SER A 215 1.77 -9.41 -5.53
N ASP A 216 0.81 -8.55 -5.22
CA ASP A 216 0.86 -7.09 -5.27
C ASP A 216 1.73 -6.46 -4.17
N ASP A 217 1.55 -6.88 -2.91
CA ASP A 217 2.38 -6.42 -1.78
C ASP A 217 2.88 -7.62 -0.97
N VAL A 218 4.09 -8.12 -1.28
CA VAL A 218 4.70 -9.30 -0.62
C VAL A 218 5.31 -9.01 0.76
N ARG A 219 5.25 -7.76 1.24
CA ARG A 219 5.95 -7.34 2.46
C ARG A 219 5.27 -7.91 3.71
N VAL A 220 6.08 -8.43 4.62
CA VAL A 220 5.64 -8.76 5.98
C VAL A 220 5.73 -7.50 6.81
N ARG A 221 4.65 -7.14 7.49
CA ARG A 221 4.57 -5.98 8.37
C ARG A 221 4.46 -6.42 9.82
N ARG A 222 5.06 -5.64 10.70
CA ARG A 222 4.87 -5.72 12.15
C ARG A 222 3.90 -4.63 12.56
N ILE A 223 2.79 -5.00 13.16
CA ILE A 223 1.81 -4.04 13.68
C ILE A 223 1.90 -4.09 15.19
N THR A 224 2.29 -2.99 15.80
CA THR A 224 2.43 -2.87 17.25
C THR A 224 1.48 -1.82 17.77
N ASP A 225 0.91 -2.05 18.94
CA ASP A 225 0.22 -1.01 19.70
C ASP A 225 1.02 -0.59 20.95
N ARG A 226 0.44 0.31 21.75
CA ARG A 226 1.04 0.74 23.02
C ARG A 226 1.02 -0.31 24.13
N SER A 227 0.27 -1.41 23.95
CA SER A 227 0.24 -2.51 24.92
C SER A 227 1.48 -3.41 24.82
N GLY A 228 2.23 -3.29 23.71
CA GLY A 228 3.44 -4.06 23.45
C GLY A 228 3.19 -5.38 22.70
N GLU A 229 1.93 -5.73 22.41
CA GLU A 229 1.62 -6.86 21.55
C GLU A 229 1.96 -6.51 20.09
N ALA A 230 2.67 -7.43 19.42
CA ALA A 230 3.11 -7.25 18.04
C ALA A 230 2.50 -8.34 17.16
N LEU A 231 1.66 -7.93 16.21
CA LEU A 231 1.15 -8.80 15.16
C LEU A 231 2.12 -8.80 13.99
N LEU A 232 2.57 -9.98 13.58
CA LEU A 232 3.40 -10.15 12.39
C LEU A 232 2.59 -10.82 11.30
N GLY A 233 2.51 -10.19 10.14
CA GLY A 233 1.73 -10.74 9.05
C GLY A 233 1.85 -9.95 7.78
N ARG A 234 1.10 -10.37 6.78
CA ARG A 234 1.04 -9.74 5.48
C ARG A 234 -0.31 -9.06 5.30
N ILE A 235 -0.31 -7.80 4.89
CA ILE A 235 -1.54 -7.08 4.59
C ILE A 235 -2.12 -7.63 3.28
N VAL A 236 -3.40 -7.96 3.30
CA VAL A 236 -4.18 -8.43 2.15
C VAL A 236 -5.11 -7.29 1.75
N MET A 237 -4.98 -6.81 0.52
CA MET A 237 -5.84 -5.74 -0.01
C MET A 237 -7.30 -6.20 -0.04
N PRO A 238 -8.28 -5.32 0.23
CA PRO A 238 -9.70 -5.70 0.30
C PRO A 238 -10.19 -6.48 -0.92
N ALA A 239 -9.79 -6.08 -2.12
CA ALA A 239 -10.17 -6.74 -3.38
C ALA A 239 -9.61 -8.18 -3.52
N ALA A 240 -8.56 -8.52 -2.78
CA ALA A 240 -7.90 -9.82 -2.83
C ALA A 240 -8.34 -10.76 -1.71
N VAL A 241 -9.08 -10.27 -0.70
CA VAL A 241 -9.55 -11.07 0.44
C VAL A 241 -10.44 -12.21 -0.01
N GLU A 242 -11.44 -11.94 -0.85
CA GLU A 242 -12.39 -12.97 -1.32
C GLU A 242 -11.67 -14.08 -2.11
N LYS A 243 -10.77 -13.68 -3.03
CA LYS A 243 -9.96 -14.63 -3.80
C LYS A 243 -9.10 -15.49 -2.88
N LEU A 244 -8.48 -14.90 -1.86
CA LEU A 244 -7.68 -15.61 -0.89
C LEU A 244 -8.53 -16.62 -0.11
N GLN A 245 -9.71 -16.25 0.36
CA GLN A 245 -10.61 -17.14 1.09
C GLN A 245 -11.04 -18.33 0.21
N ALA A 246 -11.36 -18.08 -1.06
CA ALA A 246 -11.72 -19.12 -2.02
C ALA A 246 -10.59 -20.14 -2.26
N GLU A 247 -9.31 -19.70 -2.29
CA GLU A 247 -8.13 -20.59 -2.38
C GLU A 247 -8.01 -21.57 -1.19
N PHE A 248 -8.68 -21.28 -0.07
CA PHE A 248 -8.77 -22.15 1.11
C PHE A 248 -10.12 -22.87 1.24
N GLY A 249 -11.00 -22.77 0.24
CA GLY A 249 -12.34 -23.38 0.28
C GLY A 249 -13.28 -22.73 1.29
N LEU A 250 -12.96 -21.52 1.74
CA LEU A 250 -13.78 -20.77 2.69
C LEU A 250 -14.84 -19.97 1.92
N THR A 251 -16.11 -20.27 2.17
CA THR A 251 -17.28 -19.61 1.52
C THR A 251 -17.86 -18.47 2.35
N GLU A 252 -17.35 -18.23 3.56
CA GLU A 252 -17.75 -17.06 4.36
C GLU A 252 -17.16 -15.78 3.77
N SER A 253 -17.95 -15.11 2.93
CA SER A 253 -17.68 -13.75 2.46
C SER A 253 -17.60 -12.82 3.67
N VAL A 254 -16.43 -12.24 3.93
CA VAL A 254 -16.31 -11.09 4.84
C VAL A 254 -17.32 -10.05 4.39
N ARG A 255 -18.29 -9.70 5.24
CA ARG A 255 -19.20 -8.58 4.94
C ARG A 255 -18.36 -7.30 4.92
N LEU A 256 -18.02 -6.87 3.72
CA LEU A 256 -17.44 -5.56 3.48
C LEU A 256 -18.45 -4.50 3.93
N THR A 257 -17.96 -3.43 4.54
CA THR A 257 -18.77 -2.25 4.81
C THR A 257 -19.13 -1.57 3.48
N PRO A 258 -20.19 -0.75 3.43
CA PRO A 258 -20.54 -0.01 2.23
C PRO A 258 -19.37 0.82 1.65
N ALA A 259 -18.57 1.46 2.51
CA ALA A 259 -17.39 2.21 2.10
C ALA A 259 -16.32 1.32 1.43
N GLU A 260 -16.06 0.13 1.98
CA GLU A 260 -15.11 -0.82 1.40
C GLU A 260 -15.63 -1.44 0.10
N LEU A 261 -16.94 -1.69 -0.01
CA LEU A 261 -17.57 -2.10 -1.27
C LEU A 261 -17.34 -1.07 -2.37
N ILE A 262 -17.54 0.22 -2.07
CA ILE A 262 -17.31 1.32 -3.02
C ILE A 262 -15.84 1.40 -3.44
N ALA A 263 -14.92 1.25 -2.48
CA ALA A 263 -13.48 1.24 -2.76
C ALA A 263 -13.09 0.04 -3.63
N ALA A 264 -13.57 -1.16 -3.28
CA ALA A 264 -13.30 -2.41 -3.99
C ALA A 264 -13.94 -2.45 -5.38
N ALA A 265 -15.06 -1.76 -5.62
CA ALA A 265 -15.70 -1.68 -6.93
C ALA A 265 -14.80 -1.09 -8.04
N ARG A 266 -13.68 -0.46 -7.69
CA ARG A 266 -12.68 0.06 -8.62
C ARG A 266 -11.77 -1.02 -9.20
N SER A 267 -11.77 -2.24 -8.65
CA SER A 267 -10.98 -3.36 -9.17
C SER A 267 -11.54 -3.86 -10.51
N ASP A 268 -10.68 -4.52 -11.28
CA ASP A 268 -11.11 -5.18 -12.51
C ASP A 268 -12.10 -6.31 -12.19
N GLY A 269 -13.27 -6.29 -12.85
CA GLY A 269 -14.37 -7.24 -12.60
C GLY A 269 -15.34 -6.91 -11.45
N GLY A 270 -15.05 -5.91 -10.60
CA GLY A 270 -15.90 -5.49 -9.48
C GLY A 270 -15.97 -6.48 -8.32
N VAL A 271 -16.69 -6.11 -7.26
CA VAL A 271 -16.79 -6.85 -5.98
C VAL A 271 -18.20 -7.41 -5.77
N LEU A 272 -18.34 -8.59 -5.15
CA LEU A 272 -19.67 -9.17 -4.89
C LEU A 272 -20.45 -8.35 -3.86
N VAL A 273 -21.76 -8.23 -4.06
CA VAL A 273 -22.65 -7.50 -3.15
C VAL A 273 -23.34 -8.49 -2.22
N ALA A 274 -23.00 -8.43 -0.93
CA ALA A 274 -23.64 -9.27 0.08
C ALA A 274 -25.17 -9.02 0.11
N GLY A 275 -25.96 -10.10 0.07
CA GLY A 275 -27.43 -10.04 0.01
C GLY A 275 -28.02 -10.16 -1.40
N LEU A 276 -27.18 -10.15 -2.45
CA LEU A 276 -27.62 -10.36 -3.83
C LEU A 276 -26.77 -11.46 -4.49
N ASP A 277 -27.40 -12.59 -4.80
CA ASP A 277 -26.68 -13.74 -5.33
C ASP A 277 -26.12 -13.45 -6.74
N GLY A 278 -24.82 -13.69 -6.92
CA GLY A 278 -24.11 -13.45 -8.18
C GLY A 278 -23.95 -11.98 -8.61
N VAL A 279 -24.44 -11.01 -7.84
CA VAL A 279 -24.41 -9.58 -8.22
C VAL A 279 -23.09 -8.94 -7.82
N ARG A 280 -22.47 -8.21 -8.76
CA ARG A 280 -21.21 -7.49 -8.55
C ARG A 280 -21.39 -5.99 -8.65
N LEU A 281 -20.82 -5.23 -7.71
CA LEU A 281 -20.66 -3.79 -7.78
C LEU A 281 -19.38 -3.45 -8.55
N ALA A 282 -19.52 -2.71 -9.65
CA ALA A 282 -18.41 -2.30 -10.50
C ALA A 282 -18.42 -0.79 -10.75
N SER A 283 -17.24 -0.16 -10.70
CA SER A 283 -17.06 1.22 -11.13
C SER A 283 -16.90 1.26 -12.65
N VAL A 284 -17.85 1.89 -13.33
CA VAL A 284 -17.91 1.93 -14.79
C VAL A 284 -17.93 3.37 -15.29
N PHE A 285 -17.34 3.60 -16.45
CA PHE A 285 -17.40 4.91 -17.10
C PHE A 285 -18.57 4.95 -18.09
N VAL A 286 -19.55 5.81 -17.82
CA VAL A 286 -20.77 5.97 -18.62
C VAL A 286 -21.14 7.45 -18.69
N ASN A 287 -21.48 7.94 -19.89
CA ASN A 287 -21.87 9.33 -20.14
C ASN A 287 -20.90 10.34 -19.49
N ASN A 288 -19.59 10.15 -19.76
CA ASN A 288 -18.51 11.01 -19.26
C ASN A 288 -18.38 11.10 -17.73
N SER A 289 -18.86 10.10 -17.00
CA SER A 289 -18.82 10.05 -15.54
C SER A 289 -18.51 8.64 -15.03
N ARG A 290 -17.75 8.51 -13.94
CA ARG A 290 -17.63 7.23 -13.22
C ARG A 290 -18.89 7.01 -12.40
N ARG A 291 -19.55 5.87 -12.62
CA ARG A 291 -20.77 5.45 -11.93
C ARG A 291 -20.56 4.09 -11.28
N LEU A 292 -21.36 3.78 -10.28
CA LEU A 292 -21.38 2.47 -9.61
C LEU A 292 -22.52 1.65 -10.20
N GLU A 293 -22.19 0.53 -10.86
CA GLU A 293 -23.14 -0.37 -11.51
C GLU A 293 -23.28 -1.69 -10.74
N LEU A 294 -24.52 -2.17 -10.59
CA LEU A 294 -24.82 -3.53 -10.15
C LEU A 294 -24.94 -4.46 -11.37
N ARG A 295 -23.89 -5.24 -11.63
CA ARG A 295 -23.81 -6.22 -12.72
C ARG A 295 -24.33 -7.58 -12.27
N GLY A 296 -25.07 -8.27 -13.13
CA GLY A 296 -25.58 -9.60 -12.86
C GLY A 296 -26.91 -9.65 -12.09
N ALA A 297 -27.50 -8.50 -11.74
CA ALA A 297 -28.80 -8.45 -11.08
C ALA A 297 -29.91 -8.99 -12.01
N ALA A 298 -30.75 -9.88 -11.49
CA ALA A 298 -31.84 -10.46 -12.27
C ALA A 298 -32.91 -9.38 -12.58
N PRO A 299 -33.61 -9.49 -13.72
CA PRO A 299 -34.68 -8.53 -14.05
C PRO A 299 -35.78 -8.42 -12.99
N GLY A 300 -36.04 -9.50 -12.23
CA GLY A 300 -37.04 -9.53 -11.15
C GLY A 300 -36.65 -8.69 -9.93
N ASP A 301 -35.37 -8.42 -9.69
CA ASP A 301 -34.90 -7.68 -8.51
C ASP A 301 -34.97 -6.16 -8.69
N ARG A 302 -35.30 -5.69 -9.91
CA ARG A 302 -35.24 -4.27 -10.29
C ARG A 302 -36.11 -3.37 -9.43
N ASP A 303 -37.36 -3.78 -9.18
CA ASP A 303 -38.29 -2.97 -8.41
C ASP A 303 -37.89 -2.92 -6.92
N TRP A 304 -37.38 -4.05 -6.40
CA TRP A 304 -36.82 -4.13 -5.05
C TRP A 304 -35.56 -3.27 -4.87
N LEU A 305 -34.69 -3.22 -5.89
CA LEU A 305 -33.49 -2.39 -5.91
C LEU A 305 -33.84 -0.90 -6.03
N LYS A 306 -34.83 -0.55 -6.87
CA LYS A 306 -35.34 0.82 -6.96
C LYS A 306 -35.95 1.30 -5.65
N ALA A 307 -36.71 0.45 -4.96
CA ALA A 307 -37.27 0.77 -3.65
C ALA A 307 -36.20 1.08 -2.59
N ARG A 308 -34.96 0.57 -2.77
CA ARG A 308 -33.80 0.84 -1.90
C ARG A 308 -32.94 2.02 -2.35
N GLY A 309 -33.33 2.72 -3.41
CA GLY A 309 -32.65 3.92 -3.91
C GLY A 309 -31.70 3.67 -5.08
N CYS A 310 -31.67 2.47 -5.67
CA CYS A 310 -31.03 2.29 -6.98
C CYS A 310 -31.87 2.94 -8.09
N PHE A 311 -31.23 3.21 -9.23
CA PHE A 311 -31.94 3.67 -10.42
C PHE A 311 -31.52 2.85 -11.64
N THR A 312 -32.33 2.90 -12.70
CA THR A 312 -32.09 2.13 -13.92
C THR A 312 -32.03 3.04 -15.12
N GLU A 313 -31.11 2.77 -16.04
CA GLU A 313 -31.04 3.43 -17.34
C GLU A 313 -30.95 2.37 -18.44
N VAL A 314 -31.51 2.68 -19.61
CA VAL A 314 -31.35 1.84 -20.80
C VAL A 314 -30.15 2.34 -21.59
N ILE A 315 -29.10 1.54 -21.67
CA ILE A 315 -27.86 1.85 -22.39
C ILE A 315 -27.55 0.68 -23.31
N GLN A 316 -27.32 0.96 -24.60
CA GLN A 316 -27.09 -0.08 -25.61
C GLN A 316 -28.16 -1.19 -25.58
N TYR A 317 -29.44 -0.77 -25.56
CA TYR A 317 -30.61 -1.67 -25.51
C TYR A 317 -30.70 -2.56 -24.26
N THR A 318 -29.84 -2.36 -23.27
CA THR A 318 -29.82 -3.12 -22.01
C THR A 318 -30.20 -2.23 -20.85
N THR A 319 -31.15 -2.66 -20.02
CA THR A 319 -31.46 -1.99 -18.75
C THR A 319 -30.37 -2.29 -17.73
N ARG A 320 -29.58 -1.28 -17.38
CA ARG A 320 -28.49 -1.35 -16.40
C ARG A 320 -28.95 -0.70 -15.10
N ILE A 321 -28.45 -1.21 -13.97
CA ILE A 321 -28.84 -0.76 -12.63
C ILE A 321 -27.64 -0.06 -11.98
N PHE A 322 -27.88 1.12 -11.41
CA PHE A 322 -26.85 1.96 -10.83
C PHE A 322 -27.18 2.35 -9.40
N VAL A 323 -26.12 2.54 -8.61
CA VAL A 323 -26.16 3.08 -7.25
C VAL A 323 -25.81 4.58 -7.30
N PRO A 324 -26.64 5.48 -6.73
CA PRO A 324 -26.33 6.91 -6.65
C PRO A 324 -25.02 7.15 -5.88
N SER A 325 -24.07 7.87 -6.47
CA SER A 325 -22.73 8.03 -5.89
C SER A 325 -22.73 8.91 -4.62
N ASP A 326 -23.68 9.82 -4.49
CA ASP A 326 -23.89 10.73 -3.36
C ASP A 326 -24.46 10.02 -2.12
N ARG A 327 -25.23 8.95 -2.32
CA ARG A 327 -25.85 8.15 -1.25
C ARG A 327 -25.47 6.66 -1.30
N ALA A 328 -24.33 6.36 -1.91
CA ALA A 328 -23.93 4.99 -2.19
C ALA A 328 -23.83 4.14 -0.92
N GLU A 329 -23.27 4.69 0.16
CA GLU A 329 -23.12 3.96 1.42
C GLU A 329 -24.46 3.59 2.05
N GLU A 330 -25.43 4.51 2.01
CA GLU A 330 -26.78 4.30 2.54
C GLU A 330 -27.54 3.23 1.76
N VAL A 331 -27.51 3.33 0.42
CA VAL A 331 -28.19 2.38 -0.50
C VAL A 331 -27.60 0.98 -0.35
N LEU A 332 -26.26 0.86 -0.35
CA LEU A 332 -25.59 -0.43 -0.17
C LEU A 332 -25.86 -1.02 1.23
N SER A 333 -25.96 -0.17 2.27
CA SER A 333 -26.36 -0.61 3.60
C SER A 333 -27.80 -1.14 3.62
N ALA A 334 -28.73 -0.50 2.91
CA ALA A 334 -30.12 -0.95 2.80
C ALA A 334 -30.25 -2.28 2.02
N ILE A 335 -29.42 -2.49 1.00
CA ILE A 335 -29.36 -3.75 0.24
C ILE A 335 -28.83 -4.88 1.14
N SER A 336 -27.76 -4.63 1.90
CA SER A 336 -27.13 -5.66 2.75
C SER A 336 -27.96 -6.14 3.95
N ARG A 337 -29.03 -5.42 4.30
CA ARG A 337 -29.95 -5.69 5.43
C ARG A 337 -31.28 -6.34 5.01
N GLY A 338 -31.61 -6.29 3.72
CA GLY A 338 -32.82 -6.88 3.15
C GLY A 338 -32.62 -8.33 2.77
#